data_AF-A0AAV9H219-F1
#
_entry.id   AF-A0AAV9H219-F1
#
_cell.length_a   1.000
_cell.length_b   1.000
_cell.length_c   1.000
_cell.angle_alpha   90.00
_cell.angle_beta   90.00
_cell.angle_gamma   90.00
#
_symmetry.space_group_name_H-M   'P 1'
#
loop_
_entity.id
_entity.type
_entity.pdbx_description
1 polymer ?
#
loop_
_entity_poly.entity_id
_entity_poly.type
_entity_poly.pdbx_seq_one_letter_code
_entity_poly.pdbx_strand_id
1 'polypeptide(L)'
;MDASAARPEVPFAPFLAGLAAWSVLRLMGEGFVRKINPEFFEDLKLDIRRRYDLYFGTWLGTIFKIVSISACSMALFTTPPETDVLGFIRPLNTAEQWCWGCRAVIYVQEIPHIASIPELIIHHILSIAGMIGVLTYGVPRRQMYLMWATLLSEFVANTRVILKMHNRLTPRMNWWFSLAMAFTIIGFRVTGAIVAMIWTLQGGVGSSLVCFCVNTAAVALYMTYMFKMSWREISRARILVFEWNRPARVIVADKWRISLFGIVMGIAFVCTELSALFLYEASGEMDTSEEELHSLAWATLQAVVAGLLGAYVTAPIRRFAVASTATRGQRNQPTRLCLQGGFLFAAAAFLLTPTVSSSIDKGTFLACMALSFPLLDTIDYIG
;
A
#
# COMPACT_ATOMS: atom_id res chain seq x y z
N MET A 1 39.12 -16.68 4.14
CA MET A 1 38.04 -17.14 3.23
C MET A 1 38.26 -16.49 1.89
N ASP A 2 39.03 -17.16 1.04
CA ASP A 2 39.23 -16.76 -0.35
C ASP A 2 37.96 -17.10 -1.14
N ALA A 3 37.07 -16.12 -1.25
CA ALA A 3 36.02 -16.09 -2.26
C ALA A 3 36.58 -15.35 -3.47
N SER A 4 37.28 -16.09 -4.34
CA SER A 4 37.62 -15.66 -5.69
C SER A 4 36.34 -15.30 -6.46
N ALA A 5 35.96 -14.02 -6.36
CA ALA A 5 35.40 -13.19 -7.41
C ALA A 5 34.28 -13.79 -8.31
N ALA A 6 33.31 -14.50 -7.74
CA ALA A 6 32.04 -14.70 -8.44
C ALA A 6 31.26 -13.37 -8.36
N ARG A 7 31.46 -12.50 -9.37
CA ARG A 7 30.63 -11.30 -9.56
C ARG A 7 29.15 -11.71 -9.60
N PRO A 8 28.23 -10.88 -9.08
CA PRO A 8 26.81 -11.16 -9.18
C PRO A 8 26.42 -11.24 -10.66
N GLU A 9 25.74 -12.32 -11.04
CA GLU A 9 25.20 -12.55 -12.38
C GLU A 9 24.31 -11.36 -12.79
N VAL A 10 24.92 -10.40 -13.47
CA VAL A 10 24.25 -9.25 -14.07
C VAL A 10 23.16 -9.82 -14.99
N PRO A 11 21.92 -9.29 -14.97
CA PRO A 11 20.81 -9.81 -15.76
C PRO A 11 20.97 -9.48 -17.25
N PHE A 12 22.08 -9.90 -17.85
CA PHE A 12 22.50 -9.52 -19.19
C PHE A 12 21.53 -10.05 -20.25
N ALA A 13 21.12 -11.31 -20.13
CA ALA A 13 20.17 -11.90 -21.07
C ALA A 13 18.76 -11.28 -20.98
N PRO A 14 18.10 -11.17 -19.80
CA PRO A 14 16.81 -10.48 -19.70
C PRO A 14 16.89 -9.00 -20.12
N PHE A 15 17.98 -8.31 -19.79
CA PHE A 15 18.19 -6.92 -20.21
C PHE A 15 18.29 -6.79 -21.73
N LEU A 16 19.18 -7.54 -22.38
CA LEU A 16 19.33 -7.51 -23.84
C LEU A 16 18.05 -7.93 -24.57
N ALA A 17 17.41 -9.01 -24.11
CA ALA A 17 16.15 -9.47 -24.67
C ALA A 17 15.06 -8.40 -24.53
N GLY A 18 14.98 -7.73 -23.37
CA GLY A 18 14.04 -6.65 -23.15
C GLY A 18 14.34 -5.40 -23.98
N LEU A 19 15.60 -5.01 -24.18
CA LEU A 19 15.98 -3.92 -25.09
C LEU A 19 15.55 -4.22 -26.53
N ALA A 20 15.84 -5.43 -27.02
CA ALA A 20 15.44 -5.87 -28.36
C ALA A 20 13.91 -5.88 -28.50
N ALA A 21 13.21 -6.47 -27.52
CA ALA A 21 11.75 -6.50 -27.49
C ALA A 21 11.15 -5.10 -27.48
N TRP A 22 11.73 -4.16 -26.74
CA TRP A 22 11.27 -2.78 -26.68
C TRP A 22 11.35 -2.12 -28.06
N SER A 23 12.49 -2.24 -28.74
CA SER A 23 12.67 -1.71 -30.09
C SER A 23 11.69 -2.32 -31.10
N VAL A 24 11.51 -3.64 -31.08
CA VAL A 24 10.58 -4.34 -31.97
C VAL A 24 9.13 -3.90 -31.71
N LEU A 25 8.70 -3.90 -30.45
CA LEU A 25 7.35 -3.50 -30.07
C LEU A 25 7.08 -2.02 -30.38
N ARG A 26 8.10 -1.16 -30.28
CA ARG A 26 8.00 0.23 -30.73
C ARG A 26 7.70 0.31 -32.21
N LEU A 27 8.49 -0.35 -33.05
CA LEU A 27 8.30 -0.35 -34.51
C LEU A 27 6.93 -0.91 -34.90
N MET A 28 6.50 -2.00 -34.25
CA MET A 28 5.18 -2.58 -34.45
C MET A 28 4.06 -1.62 -34.03
N GLY A 29 4.20 -0.98 -32.87
CA GLY A 29 3.24 0.00 -32.36
C GLY A 29 3.12 1.22 -33.28
N GLU A 30 4.24 1.75 -33.76
CA GLU A 30 4.26 2.85 -34.73
C GLU A 30 3.56 2.47 -36.04
N GLY A 31 3.89 1.30 -36.60
CA GLY A 31 3.24 0.79 -37.80
C GLY A 31 1.73 0.56 -37.62
N PHE A 32 1.32 0.04 -36.46
CA PHE A 32 -0.08 -0.18 -36.11
C PHE A 32 -0.87 1.12 -36.01
N VAL A 33 -0.36 2.11 -35.26
CA VAL A 33 -1.02 3.41 -35.09
C VAL A 33 -1.11 4.14 -36.42
N ARG A 34 -0.02 4.16 -37.21
CA ARG A 34 0.00 4.75 -38.54
C ARG A 34 -1.04 4.14 -39.48
N LYS A 35 -1.28 2.82 -39.39
CA LYS A 35 -2.25 2.12 -40.23
C LYS A 35 -3.70 2.38 -39.80
N ILE A 36 -3.97 2.42 -38.50
CA ILE A 36 -5.34 2.50 -37.96
C ILE A 36 -5.84 3.94 -37.88
N ASN A 37 -4.96 4.87 -37.50
CA ASN A 37 -5.30 6.28 -37.37
C ASN A 37 -4.14 7.15 -37.88
N PRO A 38 -3.98 7.26 -39.21
CA PRO A 38 -2.88 8.01 -39.81
C PRO A 38 -2.91 9.49 -39.44
N GLU A 39 -4.09 10.10 -39.33
CA GLU A 39 -4.24 11.52 -38.94
C GLU A 39 -3.70 11.76 -37.53
N PHE A 40 -4.06 10.91 -36.56
CA PHE A 40 -3.52 11.00 -35.21
C PHE A 40 -2.01 10.77 -35.17
N PHE A 41 -1.48 9.84 -35.98
CA PHE A 41 -0.04 9.59 -36.05
C PHE A 41 0.74 10.82 -36.55
N GLU A 42 0.25 11.48 -37.60
CA GLU A 42 0.88 12.71 -38.10
C GLU A 42 0.75 13.86 -37.08
N ASP A 43 -0.38 13.98 -36.40
CA ASP A 43 -0.57 14.95 -35.31
C ASP A 43 0.39 14.71 -34.12
N LEU A 44 0.66 13.46 -33.75
CA LEU A 44 1.67 13.13 -32.74
C LEU A 44 3.06 13.61 -33.16
N LYS A 45 3.42 13.48 -34.45
CA LYS A 45 4.73 13.87 -34.98
C LYS A 45 4.97 15.38 -35.00
N LEU A 46 3.92 16.20 -34.97
CA LEU A 46 4.05 17.66 -34.89
C LEU A 46 4.81 18.11 -33.63
N ASP A 47 4.76 17.32 -32.54
CA ASP A 47 5.55 17.53 -31.34
C ASP A 47 6.21 16.21 -30.90
N ILE A 48 7.38 15.94 -31.48
CA ILE A 48 8.13 14.70 -31.25
C ILE A 48 8.39 14.47 -29.77
N ARG A 49 8.89 15.48 -29.05
CA ARG A 49 9.35 15.30 -27.67
C ARG A 49 8.20 15.19 -26.67
N ARG A 50 7.14 15.98 -26.82
CA ARG A 50 6.08 16.04 -25.78
C ARG A 50 4.88 15.16 -26.09
N ARG A 51 4.65 14.81 -27.36
CA ARG A 51 3.48 14.01 -27.76
C ARG A 51 3.89 12.65 -28.28
N TYR A 52 4.73 12.59 -29.32
CA TYR A 52 5.11 11.33 -29.95
C TYR A 52 5.86 10.40 -28.98
N ASP A 53 6.97 10.87 -28.43
CA ASP A 53 7.82 10.09 -27.53
C ASP A 53 7.06 9.74 -26.25
N LEU A 54 6.31 10.68 -25.70
CA LEU A 54 5.48 10.45 -24.52
C LEU A 54 4.40 9.39 -24.79
N TYR A 55 3.72 9.42 -25.95
CA TYR A 55 2.67 8.48 -26.30
C TYR A 55 3.21 7.05 -26.41
N PHE A 56 4.24 6.83 -27.22
CA PHE A 56 4.82 5.50 -27.41
C PHE A 56 5.56 5.01 -26.17
N GLY A 57 6.27 5.89 -25.45
CA GLY A 57 6.89 5.58 -24.17
C GLY A 57 5.86 5.16 -23.11
N THR A 58 4.73 5.88 -23.01
CA THR A 58 3.63 5.54 -22.08
C THR A 58 2.99 4.20 -22.45
N TRP A 59 2.73 3.96 -23.73
CA TRP A 59 2.13 2.71 -24.21
C TRP A 59 3.04 1.50 -24.00
N LEU A 60 4.30 1.58 -24.44
CA LEU A 60 5.30 0.52 -24.25
C LEU A 60 5.58 0.29 -22.77
N GLY A 61 5.77 1.37 -22.02
CA GLY A 61 5.94 1.33 -20.57
C GLY A 61 4.81 0.57 -19.88
N THR A 62 3.56 0.77 -20.32
CA THR A 62 2.39 0.05 -19.77
C THR A 62 2.47 -1.46 -20.00
N ILE A 63 2.83 -1.88 -21.21
CA ILE A 63 2.95 -3.30 -21.57
C ILE A 63 4.09 -3.96 -20.78
N PHE A 64 5.27 -3.33 -20.80
CA PHE A 64 6.45 -3.85 -20.10
C PHE A 64 6.26 -3.86 -18.57
N LYS A 65 5.48 -2.92 -18.01
CA LYS A 65 5.17 -2.90 -16.57
C LYS A 65 4.38 -4.13 -16.12
N ILE A 66 3.46 -4.66 -16.94
CA ILE A 66 2.75 -5.91 -16.58
C ILE A 66 3.76 -7.05 -16.42
N VAL A 67 4.64 -7.22 -17.42
CA VAL A 67 5.70 -8.25 -17.39
C VAL A 67 6.64 -8.03 -16.20
N SER A 68 7.03 -6.79 -15.94
CA SER A 68 7.90 -6.43 -14.84
C SER A 68 7.25 -6.66 -13.46
N ILE A 69 5.97 -6.34 -13.29
CA ILE A 69 5.23 -6.62 -12.05
C ILE A 69 5.20 -8.12 -11.80
N SER A 70 4.82 -8.94 -12.80
CA SER A 70 4.81 -10.40 -12.67
C SER A 70 6.20 -10.95 -12.33
N ALA A 71 7.24 -10.50 -13.01
CA ALA A 71 8.61 -10.92 -12.74
C ALA A 71 9.07 -10.54 -11.32
N CYS A 72 8.73 -9.33 -10.85
CA CYS A 72 9.10 -8.89 -9.50
C CYS A 72 8.25 -9.53 -8.40
N SER A 73 6.99 -9.87 -8.65
CA SER A 73 6.20 -10.72 -7.75
C SER A 73 6.81 -12.11 -7.63
N MET A 74 7.22 -12.73 -8.75
CA MET A 74 7.92 -14.02 -8.71
C MET A 74 9.25 -13.93 -7.97
N ALA A 75 10.04 -12.87 -8.20
CA ALA A 75 11.27 -12.62 -7.47
C ALA A 75 10.99 -12.53 -5.96
N LEU A 76 10.00 -11.75 -5.55
CA LEU A 76 9.59 -11.61 -4.15
C LEU A 76 9.31 -12.97 -3.46
N PHE A 77 8.58 -13.87 -4.13
CA PHE A 77 8.22 -15.17 -3.57
C PHE A 77 9.35 -16.21 -3.62
N THR A 78 10.29 -16.08 -4.56
CA THR A 78 11.38 -17.05 -4.75
C THR A 78 12.69 -16.61 -4.09
N THR A 79 12.79 -15.35 -3.69
CA THR A 79 13.94 -14.83 -2.96
C THR A 79 13.86 -15.28 -1.50
N PRO A 80 14.89 -15.97 -0.99
CA PRO A 80 14.87 -16.49 0.37
C PRO A 80 14.94 -15.40 1.45
N PRO A 81 14.34 -15.61 2.65
CA PRO A 81 14.32 -14.63 3.74
C PRO A 81 15.70 -14.22 4.26
N GLU A 82 16.73 -15.05 4.09
CA GLU A 82 18.09 -14.74 4.54
C GLU A 82 18.67 -13.51 3.82
N THR A 83 18.08 -13.14 2.67
CA THR A 83 18.43 -11.92 1.93
C THR A 83 17.82 -10.64 2.53
N ASP A 84 17.06 -10.75 3.61
CA ASP A 84 16.52 -9.60 4.36
C ASP A 84 17.56 -9.01 5.33
N VAL A 85 18.68 -9.69 5.54
CA VAL A 85 19.78 -9.24 6.39
C VAL A 85 20.69 -8.27 5.64
N LEU A 86 20.92 -7.09 6.21
CA LEU A 86 21.82 -6.07 5.66
C LEU A 86 23.25 -6.59 5.48
N GLY A 87 23.81 -6.38 4.28
CA GLY A 87 25.17 -6.81 3.92
C GLY A 87 25.27 -8.26 3.45
N PHE A 88 24.17 -9.01 3.43
CA PHE A 88 24.16 -10.36 2.88
C PHE A 88 24.17 -10.35 1.34
N ILE A 89 25.23 -10.86 0.76
CA ILE A 89 25.43 -10.90 -0.70
C ILE A 89 25.36 -12.35 -1.18
N ARG A 90 24.45 -12.60 -2.12
CA ARG A 90 24.36 -13.85 -2.89
C ARG A 90 24.00 -13.54 -4.35
N PRO A 91 24.35 -14.40 -5.32
CA PRO A 91 23.91 -14.26 -6.71
C PRO A 91 22.39 -14.10 -6.83
N LEU A 92 21.95 -13.43 -7.91
CA LEU A 92 20.53 -13.29 -8.25
C LEU A 92 20.03 -14.62 -8.84
N ASN A 93 18.94 -15.17 -8.32
CA ASN A 93 18.27 -16.30 -8.97
C ASN A 93 17.63 -15.86 -10.31
N THR A 94 17.12 -16.81 -11.10
CA THR A 94 16.53 -16.50 -12.41
C THR A 94 15.38 -15.48 -12.32
N ALA A 95 14.45 -15.64 -11.36
CA ALA A 95 13.33 -14.70 -11.21
C ALA A 95 13.80 -13.29 -10.83
N GLU A 96 14.81 -13.18 -9.95
CA GLU A 96 15.48 -11.94 -9.59
C GLU A 96 16.12 -11.28 -10.83
N GLN A 97 16.85 -12.05 -11.64
CA GLN A 97 17.46 -11.55 -12.88
C GLN A 97 16.41 -10.99 -13.86
N TRP A 98 15.27 -11.66 -14.02
CA TRP A 98 14.18 -11.18 -14.85
C TRP A 98 13.54 -9.90 -14.31
N CYS A 99 13.26 -9.83 -13.01
CA CYS A 99 12.73 -8.61 -12.39
C CYS A 99 13.67 -7.42 -12.61
N TRP A 100 14.96 -7.59 -12.33
CA TRP A 100 15.98 -6.55 -12.51
C TRP A 100 16.16 -6.15 -13.97
N GLY A 101 16.26 -7.12 -14.88
CA GLY A 101 16.41 -6.86 -16.31
C GLY A 101 15.24 -6.07 -16.88
N CYS A 102 14.00 -6.49 -16.56
CA CYS A 102 12.79 -5.77 -16.98
C CYS A 102 12.75 -4.34 -16.42
N ARG A 103 13.11 -4.15 -15.14
CA ARG A 103 13.16 -2.81 -14.52
C ARG A 103 14.21 -1.92 -15.16
N ALA A 104 15.42 -2.44 -15.37
CA ALA A 104 16.49 -1.72 -16.04
C ALA A 104 16.09 -1.29 -17.45
N VAL A 105 15.46 -2.18 -18.24
CA VAL A 105 14.95 -1.85 -19.58
C VAL A 105 13.93 -0.72 -19.51
N ILE A 106 12.92 -0.83 -18.64
CA ILE A 106 11.89 0.21 -18.47
C ILE A 106 12.55 1.54 -18.11
N TYR A 107 13.45 1.57 -17.13
CA TYR A 107 14.05 2.81 -16.68
C TYR A 107 14.96 3.45 -17.73
N VAL A 108 15.79 2.66 -18.41
CA VAL A 108 16.68 3.18 -19.47
C VAL A 108 15.87 3.67 -20.67
N GLN A 109 14.85 2.92 -21.09
CA GLN A 109 14.09 3.25 -22.29
C GLN A 109 13.05 4.34 -22.06
N GLU A 110 12.45 4.44 -20.86
CA GLU A 110 11.46 5.48 -20.58
C GLU A 110 12.11 6.86 -20.40
N ILE A 111 13.32 6.98 -19.85
CA ILE A 111 14.00 8.28 -19.58
C ILE A 111 13.90 9.30 -20.72
N PRO A 112 14.28 8.98 -21.98
CA PRO A 112 14.19 9.94 -23.07
C PRO A 112 12.73 10.33 -23.40
N HIS A 113 11.78 9.44 -23.14
CA HIS A 113 10.36 9.62 -23.43
C HIS A 113 9.59 10.40 -22.36
N ILE A 114 10.15 10.48 -21.15
CA ILE A 114 9.51 11.10 -19.97
C ILE A 114 10.28 12.30 -19.47
N ALA A 115 11.30 12.75 -20.19
CA ALA A 115 12.17 13.85 -19.80
C ALA A 115 11.40 15.16 -19.49
N SER A 116 10.18 15.31 -20.03
CA SER A 116 9.29 16.43 -19.75
C SER A 116 8.50 16.31 -18.43
N ILE A 117 8.63 15.21 -17.69
CA ILE A 117 7.90 14.91 -16.45
C ILE A 117 8.93 14.70 -15.32
N PRO A 118 9.35 15.78 -14.63
CA PRO A 118 10.38 15.72 -13.59
C PRO A 118 10.08 14.70 -12.49
N GLU A 119 8.80 14.55 -12.13
CA GLU A 119 8.38 13.60 -11.11
C GLU A 119 8.73 12.15 -11.48
N LEU A 120 8.65 11.78 -12.76
CA LEU A 120 8.95 10.42 -13.22
C LEU A 120 10.46 10.19 -13.34
N ILE A 121 11.23 11.23 -13.67
CA ILE A 121 12.70 11.19 -13.62
C ILE A 121 13.17 10.91 -12.19
N ILE A 122 12.63 11.62 -11.20
CA ILE A 122 12.97 11.40 -9.79
C ILE A 122 12.64 9.96 -9.38
N HIS A 123 11.49 9.43 -9.80
CA HIS A 123 11.11 8.04 -9.53
C HIS A 123 12.13 7.03 -10.10
N HIS A 124 12.57 7.22 -11.35
CA HIS A 124 13.55 6.36 -11.99
C HIS A 124 14.92 6.45 -11.30
N ILE A 125 15.37 7.67 -10.96
CA ILE A 125 16.63 7.88 -10.24
C ILE A 125 16.61 7.18 -8.87
N LEU A 126 15.52 7.33 -8.10
CA LEU A 126 15.37 6.66 -6.81
C LEU A 126 15.38 5.13 -6.95
N SER A 127 14.75 4.60 -8.00
CA SER A 127 14.71 3.16 -8.27
C SER A 127 16.10 2.62 -8.68
N ILE A 128 16.82 3.34 -9.54
CA ILE A 128 18.20 3.01 -9.93
C ILE A 128 19.14 3.11 -8.72
N ALA A 129 19.00 4.13 -7.87
CA ALA A 129 19.77 4.27 -6.65
C ALA A 129 19.54 3.08 -5.70
N GLY A 130 18.30 2.60 -5.58
CA GLY A 130 17.97 1.38 -4.85
C GLY A 130 18.68 0.14 -5.41
N MET A 131 18.66 -0.03 -6.74
CA MET A 131 19.39 -1.11 -7.42
C MET A 131 20.90 -1.04 -7.16
N ILE A 132 21.50 0.16 -7.25
CA ILE A 132 22.91 0.37 -6.93
C ILE A 132 23.17 -0.01 -5.47
N GLY A 133 22.32 0.43 -4.54
CA GLY A 133 22.45 0.12 -3.12
C GLY A 133 22.46 -1.38 -2.83
N VAL A 134 21.63 -2.16 -3.50
CA VAL A 134 21.67 -3.63 -3.38
C VAL A 134 22.99 -4.19 -3.90
N LEU A 135 23.47 -3.73 -5.06
CA LEU A 135 24.71 -4.25 -5.67
C LEU A 135 25.98 -3.87 -4.91
N THR A 136 26.04 -2.64 -4.36
CA THR A 136 27.25 -2.11 -3.72
C THR A 136 27.29 -2.33 -2.22
N TYR A 137 26.13 -2.33 -1.57
CA TYR A 137 26.03 -2.34 -0.10
C TYR A 137 25.24 -3.54 0.45
N GLY A 138 24.76 -4.45 -0.41
CA GLY A 138 23.99 -5.61 0.05
C GLY A 138 22.70 -5.22 0.76
N VAL A 139 22.02 -4.19 0.26
CA VAL A 139 20.69 -3.79 0.75
C VAL A 139 19.71 -4.96 0.57
N PRO A 140 18.80 -5.19 1.53
CA PRO A 140 17.76 -6.20 1.45
C PRO A 140 16.94 -6.15 0.16
N ARG A 141 16.78 -7.30 -0.48
CA ARG A 141 16.25 -7.41 -1.85
C ARG A 141 14.74 -7.57 -1.93
N ARG A 142 14.14 -8.35 -1.03
CA ARG A 142 12.70 -8.67 -1.06
C ARG A 142 11.85 -7.42 -0.89
N GLN A 143 12.31 -6.48 -0.07
CA GLN A 143 11.73 -5.15 0.14
C GLN A 143 11.64 -4.39 -1.18
N MET A 144 12.73 -4.38 -1.97
CA MET A 144 12.76 -3.74 -3.28
C MET A 144 11.82 -4.44 -4.27
N TYR A 145 11.79 -5.78 -4.28
CA TYR A 145 10.87 -6.54 -5.13
C TYR A 145 9.41 -6.28 -4.79
N LEU A 146 9.07 -6.16 -3.50
CA LEU A 146 7.74 -5.80 -3.04
C LEU A 146 7.35 -4.40 -3.49
N MET A 147 8.25 -3.42 -3.36
CA MET A 147 8.00 -2.06 -3.86
C MET A 147 7.80 -2.04 -5.38
N TRP A 148 8.52 -2.87 -6.13
CA TRP A 148 8.35 -2.96 -7.58
C TRP A 148 7.12 -3.77 -8.01
N ALA A 149 6.74 -4.80 -7.27
CA ALA A 149 5.54 -5.59 -7.53
C ALA A 149 4.26 -4.77 -7.31
N THR A 150 4.31 -3.75 -6.46
CA THR A 150 3.15 -2.90 -6.12
C THR A 150 2.93 -1.73 -7.08
N LEU A 151 3.66 -1.67 -8.21
CA LEU A 151 3.59 -0.56 -9.17
C LEU A 151 2.35 -0.63 -10.10
N LEU A 152 1.32 -1.41 -9.79
CA LEU A 152 0.08 -1.53 -10.56
C LEU A 152 -0.61 -0.16 -10.81
N SER A 153 -0.46 0.80 -9.91
CA SER A 153 -1.00 2.15 -10.09
C SER A 153 -0.47 2.88 -11.33
N GLU A 154 0.74 2.57 -11.79
CA GLU A 154 1.29 3.15 -13.03
C GLU A 154 0.55 2.67 -14.27
N PHE A 155 0.03 1.42 -14.27
CA PHE A 155 -0.78 0.91 -15.37
C PHE A 155 -2.06 1.75 -15.52
N VAL A 156 -2.73 2.05 -14.40
CA VAL A 156 -3.93 2.88 -14.36
C VAL A 156 -3.63 4.30 -14.81
N ALA A 157 -2.54 4.89 -14.31
CA ALA A 157 -2.10 6.24 -14.68
C ALA A 157 -1.79 6.35 -16.18
N ASN A 158 -1.02 5.41 -16.72
CA ASN A 158 -0.63 5.40 -18.13
C ASN A 158 -1.84 5.21 -19.05
N THR A 159 -2.75 4.30 -18.70
CA THR A 159 -3.99 4.08 -19.45
C THR A 159 -4.83 5.35 -19.52
N ARG A 160 -4.95 6.07 -18.40
CA ARG A 160 -5.62 7.38 -18.35
C ARG A 160 -4.96 8.40 -19.28
N VAL A 161 -3.61 8.46 -19.30
CA VAL A 161 -2.86 9.37 -20.21
C VAL A 161 -3.14 9.03 -21.68
N ILE A 162 -3.09 7.75 -22.05
CA ILE A 162 -3.35 7.31 -23.43
C ILE A 162 -4.78 7.69 -23.85
N LEU A 163 -5.78 7.42 -23.02
CA LEU A 163 -7.17 7.80 -23.29
C LEU A 163 -7.34 9.31 -23.41
N LYS A 164 -6.60 10.09 -22.62
CA LYS A 164 -6.61 11.55 -22.70
C LYS A 164 -6.02 12.03 -24.03
N MET A 165 -4.90 11.46 -24.48
CA MET A 165 -4.27 11.80 -25.76
C MET A 165 -5.16 11.48 -26.95
N HIS A 166 -5.97 10.42 -26.86
CA HIS A 166 -6.97 10.06 -27.87
C HIS A 166 -8.29 10.86 -27.77
N ASN A 167 -8.40 11.81 -26.83
CA ASN A 167 -9.64 12.53 -26.52
C ASN A 167 -10.83 11.60 -26.21
N ARG A 168 -10.56 10.41 -25.66
CA ARG A 168 -11.57 9.41 -25.26
C ARG A 168 -11.86 9.41 -23.76
N LEU A 169 -11.16 10.25 -22.99
CA LEU A 169 -11.32 10.32 -21.55
C LEU A 169 -12.49 11.24 -21.16
N THR A 170 -13.67 10.65 -20.93
CA THR A 170 -14.84 11.39 -20.41
C THR A 170 -14.62 11.85 -18.96
N PRO A 171 -15.33 12.89 -18.47
CA PRO A 171 -15.22 13.34 -17.08
C PRO A 171 -15.49 12.23 -16.06
N ARG A 172 -16.49 11.38 -16.33
CA ARG A 172 -16.82 10.21 -15.49
C ARG A 172 -15.68 9.19 -15.48
N MET A 173 -15.10 8.86 -16.64
CA MET A 173 -13.95 7.95 -16.71
C MET A 173 -12.74 8.54 -15.98
N ASN A 174 -12.44 9.81 -16.20
CA ASN A 174 -11.35 10.52 -15.53
C ASN A 174 -11.47 10.41 -14.01
N TRP A 175 -12.68 10.58 -13.48
CA TRP A 175 -12.97 10.43 -12.06
C TRP A 175 -12.70 9.01 -11.56
N TRP A 176 -13.20 7.98 -12.27
CA TRP A 176 -12.95 6.57 -11.92
C TRP A 176 -11.47 6.19 -12.00
N PHE A 177 -10.74 6.68 -13.00
CA PHE A 177 -9.29 6.48 -13.11
C PHE A 177 -8.54 7.12 -11.94
N SER A 178 -8.91 8.34 -11.54
CA SER A 178 -8.33 8.99 -10.36
C SER A 178 -8.62 8.21 -9.07
N LEU A 179 -9.83 7.66 -8.91
CA LEU A 179 -10.17 6.83 -7.76
C LEU A 179 -9.39 5.52 -7.75
N ALA A 180 -9.36 4.80 -8.89
CA ALA A 180 -8.61 3.56 -9.02
C ALA A 180 -7.11 3.77 -8.78
N MET A 181 -6.55 4.88 -9.27
CA MET A 181 -5.16 5.25 -9.02
C MET A 181 -4.91 5.54 -7.53
N ALA A 182 -5.78 6.31 -6.87
CA ALA A 182 -5.66 6.57 -5.44
C ALA A 182 -5.70 5.27 -4.62
N PHE A 183 -6.68 4.40 -4.92
CA PHE A 183 -6.82 3.11 -4.24
C PHE A 183 -5.63 2.19 -4.50
N THR A 184 -5.13 2.12 -5.73
CA THR A 184 -3.96 1.27 -6.04
C THR A 184 -2.68 1.80 -5.42
N ILE A 185 -2.49 3.12 -5.31
CA ILE A 185 -1.32 3.66 -4.60
C ILE A 185 -1.42 3.36 -3.10
N ILE A 186 -2.57 3.62 -2.45
CA ILE A 186 -2.71 3.36 -1.02
C ILE A 186 -2.68 1.85 -0.73
N GLY A 187 -3.53 1.09 -1.42
CA GLY A 187 -3.72 -0.34 -1.18
C GLY A 187 -2.49 -1.18 -1.51
N PHE A 188 -1.74 -0.87 -2.58
CA PHE A 188 -0.56 -1.64 -2.97
C PHE A 188 0.74 -0.96 -2.56
N ARG A 189 0.99 0.29 -2.94
CA ARG A 189 2.32 0.90 -2.74
C ARG A 189 2.60 1.32 -1.31
N VAL A 190 1.64 2.00 -0.67
CA VAL A 190 1.80 2.41 0.74
C VAL A 190 1.90 1.17 1.61
N THR A 191 0.99 0.19 1.43
CA THR A 191 1.06 -1.10 2.12
C THR A 191 2.38 -1.82 1.88
N GLY A 192 2.81 -1.94 0.62
CA GLY A 192 4.07 -2.61 0.27
C GLY A 192 5.29 -1.93 0.87
N ALA A 193 5.32 -0.60 0.93
CA ALA A 193 6.40 0.14 1.55
C ALA A 193 6.37 0.09 3.09
N ILE A 194 5.19 0.03 3.72
CA ILE A 194 5.07 -0.26 5.17
C ILE A 194 5.64 -1.64 5.48
N VAL A 195 5.23 -2.67 4.72
CA VAL A 195 5.73 -4.03 4.89
C VAL A 195 7.24 -4.09 4.66
N ALA A 196 7.74 -3.42 3.61
CA ALA A 196 9.17 -3.29 3.35
C ALA A 196 9.94 -2.63 4.51
N MET A 197 9.35 -1.61 5.16
CA MET A 197 9.93 -0.97 6.34
C MET A 197 9.93 -1.93 7.54
N ILE A 198 8.82 -2.64 7.80
CA ILE A 198 8.74 -3.64 8.88
C ILE A 198 9.81 -4.71 8.69
N TRP A 199 9.96 -5.25 7.48
CA TRP A 199 11.01 -6.23 7.19
C TRP A 199 12.41 -5.65 7.36
N THR A 200 12.62 -4.37 7.02
CA THR A 200 13.90 -3.69 7.26
C THR A 200 14.21 -3.57 8.75
N LEU A 201 13.19 -3.30 9.58
CA LEU A 201 13.35 -3.22 11.04
C LEU A 201 13.59 -4.60 11.66
N GLN A 202 12.88 -5.63 11.19
CA GLN A 202 13.03 -7.02 11.65
C GLN A 202 14.35 -7.66 11.24
N GLY A 203 14.90 -7.30 10.07
CA GLY A 203 16.19 -7.81 9.58
C GLY A 203 17.40 -7.39 10.42
N GLY A 204 17.20 -6.50 11.40
CA GLY A 204 18.25 -5.99 12.28
C GLY A 204 19.21 -5.03 11.58
N VAL A 205 19.96 -4.25 12.37
CA VAL A 205 20.92 -3.27 11.85
C VAL A 205 22.17 -3.94 11.23
N GLY A 206 22.35 -5.25 11.46
CA GLY A 206 23.53 -6.00 11.04
C GLY A 206 24.83 -5.32 11.49
N SER A 207 25.88 -5.44 10.67
CA SER A 207 27.19 -4.81 10.89
C SER A 207 27.31 -3.39 10.33
N SER A 208 26.23 -2.79 9.78
CA SER A 208 26.30 -1.49 9.11
C SER A 208 25.10 -0.58 9.41
N LEU A 209 25.22 0.17 10.51
CA LEU A 209 24.29 1.26 10.87
C LEU A 209 24.10 2.26 9.73
N VAL A 210 25.15 2.53 8.95
CA VAL A 210 25.08 3.43 7.80
C VAL A 210 24.12 2.89 6.73
N CYS A 211 24.21 1.61 6.37
CA CYS A 211 23.33 1.00 5.37
C CYS A 211 21.87 0.96 5.86
N PHE A 212 21.68 0.67 7.15
CA PHE A 212 20.35 0.73 7.77
C PHE A 212 19.74 2.14 7.68
N CYS A 213 20.48 3.17 8.09
CA CYS A 213 20.01 4.56 8.03
C CYS A 213 19.72 5.02 6.60
N VAL A 214 20.60 4.69 5.65
CA VAL A 214 20.42 5.04 4.23
C VAL A 214 19.20 4.35 3.64
N ASN A 215 19.02 3.04 3.89
CA ASN A 215 17.86 2.31 3.40
C ASN A 215 16.55 2.84 4.00
N THR A 216 16.52 3.06 5.32
CA THR A 216 15.37 3.61 6.03
C THR A 216 15.01 5.00 5.51
N ALA A 217 16.01 5.88 5.34
CA ALA A 217 15.80 7.21 4.78
C ALA A 217 15.28 7.14 3.33
N ALA A 218 15.81 6.24 2.50
CA ALA A 218 15.34 6.05 1.14
C ALA A 218 13.88 5.59 1.08
N VAL A 219 13.51 4.61 1.91
CA VAL A 219 12.11 4.13 2.03
C VAL A 219 11.20 5.24 2.55
N ALA A 220 11.63 6.01 3.56
CA ALA A 220 10.85 7.12 4.10
C ALA A 220 10.63 8.26 3.08
N LEU A 221 11.68 8.61 2.32
CA LEU A 221 11.59 9.57 1.22
C LEU A 221 10.65 9.08 0.11
N TYR A 222 10.76 7.81 -0.26
CA TYR A 222 9.86 7.18 -1.22
C TYR A 222 8.40 7.22 -0.74
N MET A 223 8.16 6.86 0.52
CA MET A 223 6.84 6.92 1.15
C MET A 223 6.24 8.32 1.15
N THR A 224 7.03 9.32 1.53
CA THR A 224 6.62 10.73 1.53
C THR A 224 6.26 11.19 0.11
N TYR A 225 7.07 10.82 -0.88
CA TYR A 225 6.80 11.10 -2.29
C TYR A 225 5.49 10.43 -2.75
N MET A 226 5.29 9.16 -2.44
CA MET A 226 4.09 8.41 -2.82
C MET A 226 2.82 8.98 -2.17
N PHE A 227 2.89 9.36 -0.89
CA PHE A 227 1.78 10.01 -0.19
C PHE A 227 1.45 11.36 -0.82
N LYS A 228 2.46 12.20 -1.07
CA LYS A 228 2.30 13.50 -1.72
C LYS A 228 1.67 13.37 -3.12
N MET A 229 2.11 12.40 -3.91
CA MET A 229 1.55 12.15 -5.24
C MET A 229 0.08 11.71 -5.14
N SER A 230 -0.23 10.77 -4.25
CA SER A 230 -1.60 10.29 -4.01
C SER A 230 -2.52 11.42 -3.60
N TRP A 231 -2.07 12.22 -2.63
CA TRP A 231 -2.82 13.36 -2.13
C TRP A 231 -3.10 14.37 -3.23
N ARG A 232 -2.11 14.68 -4.07
CA ARG A 232 -2.26 15.59 -5.21
C ARG A 232 -3.32 15.09 -6.20
N GLU A 233 -3.31 13.80 -6.54
CA GLU A 233 -4.29 13.23 -7.47
C GLU A 233 -5.70 13.17 -6.89
N ILE A 234 -5.84 12.74 -5.63
CA ILE A 234 -7.11 12.71 -4.91
C ILE A 234 -7.71 14.12 -4.82
N SER A 235 -6.90 15.11 -4.46
CA SER A 235 -7.32 16.51 -4.30
C SER A 235 -7.74 17.11 -5.65
N ARG A 236 -6.97 16.88 -6.71
CA ARG A 236 -7.30 17.37 -8.07
C ARG A 236 -8.60 16.79 -8.60
N ALA A 237 -8.83 15.51 -8.36
CA ALA A 237 -10.04 14.83 -8.78
C ALA A 237 -11.25 15.12 -7.88
N ARG A 238 -11.07 15.94 -6.83
CA ARG A 238 -12.07 16.22 -5.78
C ARG A 238 -12.67 14.94 -5.22
N ILE A 239 -11.85 13.89 -5.13
CA ILE A 239 -12.31 12.60 -4.59
C ILE A 239 -12.47 12.72 -3.09
N LEU A 240 -11.57 13.40 -2.39
CA LEU A 240 -11.72 13.72 -0.97
C LEU A 240 -11.92 15.23 -0.82
N VAL A 241 -13.03 15.61 -0.20
CA VAL A 241 -13.30 16.97 0.24
C VAL A 241 -13.42 16.96 1.76
N PHE A 242 -12.62 17.77 2.42
CA PHE A 242 -12.64 17.92 3.87
C PHE A 242 -13.57 19.08 4.23
N GLU A 243 -14.70 18.75 4.84
CA GLU A 243 -15.60 19.72 5.46
C GLU A 243 -15.25 19.82 6.93
N TRP A 244 -14.59 20.91 7.31
CA TRP A 244 -14.18 21.18 8.70
C TRP A 244 -15.31 21.72 9.58
N ASN A 245 -16.52 21.85 9.04
CA ASN A 245 -17.70 22.28 9.79
C ASN A 245 -18.07 21.21 10.83
N ARG A 246 -18.40 21.60 12.06
CA ARG A 246 -18.74 20.64 13.13
C ARG A 246 -20.08 19.93 12.85
N PRO A 247 -20.13 18.59 12.75
CA PRO A 247 -19.03 17.62 12.91
C PRO A 247 -18.20 17.47 11.64
N ALA A 248 -16.87 17.45 11.78
CA ALA A 248 -15.93 17.39 10.66
C ALA A 248 -16.13 16.09 9.84
N ARG A 249 -16.16 16.23 8.52
CA ARG A 249 -16.48 15.13 7.59
C ARG A 249 -15.49 15.10 6.43
N VAL A 250 -15.24 13.89 5.96
CA VAL A 250 -14.57 13.60 4.71
C VAL A 250 -15.63 13.14 3.73
N ILE A 251 -15.85 13.92 2.69
CA ILE A 251 -16.70 13.54 1.57
C ILE A 251 -15.85 12.81 0.55
N VAL A 252 -16.11 11.51 0.38
CA VAL A 252 -15.50 10.69 -0.66
C VAL A 252 -16.45 10.66 -1.86
N ALA A 253 -15.94 10.98 -3.04
CA ALA A 253 -16.65 10.81 -4.31
C ALA A 253 -17.95 11.62 -4.45
N ASP A 254 -18.12 12.70 -3.69
CA ASP A 254 -19.40 13.43 -3.53
C ASP A 254 -20.59 12.56 -3.06
N LYS A 255 -20.33 11.31 -2.67
CA LYS A 255 -21.35 10.30 -2.35
C LYS A 255 -21.27 9.82 -0.92
N TRP A 256 -20.07 9.53 -0.44
CA TRP A 256 -19.86 8.93 0.87
C TRP A 256 -19.44 10.02 1.84
N ARG A 257 -20.28 10.30 2.83
CA ARG A 257 -19.96 11.24 3.89
C ARG A 257 -19.45 10.45 5.09
N ILE A 258 -18.13 10.40 5.23
CA ILE A 258 -17.47 9.70 6.32
C ILE A 258 -17.18 10.72 7.42
N SER A 259 -17.61 10.46 8.64
CA SER A 259 -17.28 11.32 9.78
C SER A 259 -15.79 11.20 10.10
N LEU A 260 -15.09 12.31 10.31
CA LEU A 260 -13.69 12.29 10.73
C LEU A 260 -13.55 11.60 12.09
N PHE A 261 -14.53 11.80 12.99
CA PHE A 261 -14.64 11.05 14.23
C PHE A 261 -14.67 9.53 13.99
N GLY A 262 -15.40 9.06 12.97
CA GLY A 262 -15.44 7.64 12.63
C GLY A 262 -14.10 7.09 12.14
N ILE A 263 -13.32 7.89 11.41
CA ILE A 263 -11.95 7.53 10.98
C ILE A 263 -11.02 7.45 12.19
N VAL A 264 -11.06 8.45 13.06
CA VAL A 264 -10.23 8.51 14.28
C VAL A 264 -10.57 7.34 15.22
N MET A 265 -11.86 7.06 15.42
CA MET A 265 -12.32 5.87 16.16
C MET A 265 -11.81 4.57 15.55
N GLY A 266 -11.87 4.43 14.21
CA GLY A 266 -11.31 3.26 13.52
C GLY A 266 -9.82 3.09 13.77
N ILE A 267 -9.05 4.18 13.75
CA ILE A 267 -7.62 4.16 14.06
C ILE A 267 -7.37 3.71 15.51
N ALA A 268 -8.13 4.22 16.49
CA ALA A 268 -7.97 3.73 17.86
C ALA A 268 -8.33 2.28 18.03
N PHE A 269 -9.37 1.77 17.38
CA PHE A 269 -9.67 0.34 17.46
C PHE A 269 -8.46 -0.49 17.02
N VAL A 270 -7.84 -0.14 15.90
CA VAL A 270 -6.62 -0.80 15.42
C VAL A 270 -5.47 -0.62 16.42
N CYS A 271 -5.25 0.57 16.96
CA CYS A 271 -4.19 0.81 17.95
C CYS A 271 -4.42 0.04 19.26
N THR A 272 -5.66 -0.04 19.75
CA THR A 272 -6.04 -0.81 20.94
C THR A 272 -5.82 -2.30 20.70
N GLU A 273 -6.16 -2.83 19.53
CA GLU A 273 -5.90 -4.23 19.18
C GLU A 273 -4.41 -4.53 19.09
N LEU A 274 -3.63 -3.70 18.39
CA LEU A 274 -2.18 -3.86 18.28
C LEU A 274 -1.49 -3.76 19.64
N SER A 275 -1.94 -2.84 20.49
CA SER A 275 -1.46 -2.71 21.87
C SER A 275 -1.80 -3.95 22.70
N ALA A 276 -3.01 -4.50 22.57
CA ALA A 276 -3.42 -5.70 23.30
C ALA A 276 -2.59 -6.93 22.87
N LEU A 277 -2.36 -7.09 21.56
CA LEU A 277 -1.48 -8.12 21.01
C LEU A 277 -0.07 -7.99 21.56
N PHE A 278 0.50 -6.78 21.54
CA PHE A 278 1.83 -6.53 22.08
C PHE A 278 1.95 -6.84 23.58
N LEU A 279 0.94 -6.44 24.38
CA LEU A 279 0.90 -6.73 25.82
C LEU A 279 0.77 -8.23 26.10
N TYR A 280 0.02 -8.95 25.26
CA TYR A 280 -0.16 -10.40 25.38
C TYR A 280 1.12 -11.16 24.99
N GLU A 281 1.83 -10.72 23.95
CA GLU A 281 3.17 -11.23 23.64
C GLU A 281 4.14 -10.97 24.81
N ALA A 282 4.12 -9.76 25.36
CA ALA A 282 4.97 -9.37 26.47
C ALA A 282 4.67 -10.12 27.79
N SER A 283 3.48 -10.71 27.96
CA SER A 283 3.17 -11.54 29.13
C SER A 283 3.78 -12.93 29.06
N GLY A 284 4.40 -13.31 27.92
CA GLY A 284 5.03 -14.61 27.73
C GLY A 284 4.05 -15.76 27.47
N GLU A 285 2.79 -15.44 27.16
CA GLU A 285 1.68 -16.39 26.96
C GLU A 285 1.36 -16.64 25.48
N MET A 286 2.17 -16.09 24.56
CA MET A 286 2.01 -16.26 23.12
C MET A 286 3.13 -17.12 22.57
N ASP A 287 2.79 -18.33 22.09
CA ASP A 287 3.70 -19.04 21.20
C ASP A 287 3.73 -18.27 19.88
N THR A 288 4.91 -17.86 19.43
CA THR A 288 5.10 -16.96 18.27
C THR A 288 4.81 -17.63 16.92
N SER A 289 3.89 -18.60 16.88
CA SER A 289 3.47 -19.25 15.65
C SER A 289 2.60 -18.30 14.80
N GLU A 290 2.86 -18.25 13.48
CA GLU A 290 2.12 -17.39 12.55
C GLU A 290 0.61 -17.71 12.53
N GLU A 291 0.26 -18.98 12.75
CA GLU A 291 -1.12 -19.45 12.80
C GLU A 291 -1.88 -18.89 14.01
N GLU A 292 -1.25 -18.86 15.20
CA GLU A 292 -1.86 -18.28 16.39
C GLU A 292 -2.07 -16.78 16.21
N LEU A 293 -1.08 -16.05 15.69
CA LEU A 293 -1.20 -14.61 15.43
C LEU A 293 -2.33 -14.30 14.44
N HIS A 294 -2.42 -15.05 13.34
CA HIS A 294 -3.48 -14.88 12.36
C HIS A 294 -4.87 -15.21 12.94
N SER A 295 -4.95 -16.27 13.75
CA SER A 295 -6.20 -16.66 14.42
C SER A 295 -6.69 -15.59 15.41
N LEU A 296 -5.75 -14.98 16.14
CA LEU A 296 -6.01 -13.95 17.14
C LEU A 296 -6.42 -12.64 16.48
N ALA A 297 -5.71 -12.22 15.42
CA ALA A 297 -6.06 -11.04 14.63
C ALA A 297 -7.45 -11.17 13.96
N TRP A 298 -7.80 -12.37 13.50
CA TRP A 298 -9.13 -12.62 12.94
C TRP A 298 -10.22 -12.57 14.01
N ALA A 299 -9.96 -13.15 15.18
CA ALA A 299 -10.88 -13.15 16.31
C ALA A 299 -11.13 -11.75 16.89
N THR A 300 -10.10 -10.90 16.97
CA THR A 300 -10.25 -9.50 17.40
C THR A 300 -11.09 -8.70 16.41
N LEU A 301 -10.86 -8.89 15.10
CA LEU A 301 -11.67 -8.24 14.07
C LEU A 301 -13.15 -8.63 14.16
N GLN A 302 -13.44 -9.92 14.40
CA GLN A 302 -14.81 -10.39 14.67
C GLN A 302 -15.39 -9.74 15.92
N ALA A 303 -14.60 -9.62 16.99
CA ALA A 303 -15.01 -8.97 18.23
C ALA A 303 -15.34 -7.48 18.02
N VAL A 304 -14.58 -6.75 17.19
CA VAL A 304 -14.90 -5.36 16.83
C VAL A 304 -16.23 -5.27 16.07
N VAL A 305 -16.44 -6.13 15.08
CA VAL A 305 -17.71 -6.15 14.33
C VAL A 305 -18.89 -6.49 15.24
N ALA A 306 -18.74 -7.50 16.10
CA ALA A 306 -19.74 -7.88 17.08
C ALA A 306 -20.00 -6.75 18.09
N GLY A 307 -18.96 -6.05 18.55
CA GLY A 307 -19.08 -4.90 19.44
C GLY A 307 -19.80 -3.72 18.79
N LEU A 308 -19.49 -3.39 17.53
CA LEU A 308 -20.22 -2.35 16.80
C LEU A 308 -21.71 -2.70 16.62
N LEU A 309 -22.01 -3.96 16.29
CA LEU A 309 -23.39 -4.47 16.21
C LEU A 309 -24.08 -4.45 17.57
N GLY A 310 -23.42 -4.92 18.62
CA GLY A 310 -23.92 -4.91 20.00
C GLY A 310 -24.21 -3.50 20.48
N ALA A 311 -23.31 -2.55 20.22
CA ALA A 311 -23.50 -1.14 20.55
C ALA A 311 -24.71 -0.54 19.82
N TYR A 312 -24.94 -0.93 18.56
CA TYR A 312 -26.09 -0.49 17.78
C TYR A 312 -27.40 -1.11 18.26
N VAL A 313 -27.44 -2.42 18.53
CA VAL A 313 -28.64 -3.16 18.94
C VAL A 313 -29.07 -2.81 20.37
N THR A 314 -28.13 -2.56 21.28
CA THR A 314 -28.44 -2.24 22.67
C THR A 314 -28.78 -0.77 22.91
N ALA A 315 -28.42 0.13 21.98
CA ALA A 315 -28.80 1.55 22.05
C ALA A 315 -30.32 1.79 22.17
N PRO A 316 -31.21 1.17 21.37
CA PRO A 316 -32.65 1.30 21.56
C PRO A 316 -33.15 0.65 22.86
N ILE A 317 -32.57 -0.48 23.28
CA ILE A 317 -32.98 -1.19 24.51
C ILE A 317 -32.75 -0.32 25.75
N ARG A 318 -31.60 0.38 25.81
CA ARG A 318 -31.32 1.35 26.88
C ARG A 318 -32.35 2.48 26.91
N ARG A 319 -32.84 2.93 25.76
CA ARG A 319 -33.89 3.97 25.68
C ARG A 319 -35.21 3.48 26.27
N PHE A 320 -35.58 2.22 26.06
CA PHE A 320 -36.77 1.64 26.68
C PHE A 320 -36.60 1.42 28.19
N ALA A 321 -35.42 1.03 28.65
CA ALA A 321 -35.14 0.82 30.07
C ALA A 321 -35.02 2.13 30.89
N VAL A 322 -34.49 3.20 30.29
CA VAL A 322 -34.30 4.51 30.94
C VAL A 322 -35.52 5.43 30.80
N ALA A 323 -36.44 5.14 29.87
CA ALA A 323 -37.70 5.88 29.73
C ALA A 323 -38.60 5.80 30.97
N SER A 324 -38.38 4.84 31.87
CA SER A 324 -39.10 4.73 33.15
C SER A 324 -38.58 5.66 34.26
N THR A 325 -37.42 6.30 34.09
CA THR A 325 -36.74 7.06 35.17
C THR A 325 -36.17 8.43 34.77
N ALA A 326 -36.15 8.82 33.48
CA ALA A 326 -35.52 10.07 33.06
C ALA A 326 -36.49 11.28 32.97
N THR A 327 -36.10 12.39 33.63
CA THR A 327 -36.72 13.72 33.52
C THR A 327 -36.58 14.30 32.10
N ARG A 328 -37.58 15.11 31.71
CA ARG A 328 -37.89 15.61 30.36
C ARG A 328 -36.73 16.29 29.59
N GLY A 329 -35.60 16.59 30.23
CA GLY A 329 -34.44 17.30 29.66
C GLY A 329 -33.42 16.43 28.91
N GLN A 330 -33.33 15.13 29.17
CA GLN A 330 -32.35 14.23 28.52
C GLN A 330 -32.85 13.61 27.20
N ARG A 331 -34.10 13.88 26.80
CA ARG A 331 -34.77 13.25 25.64
C ARG A 331 -34.19 13.64 24.28
N ASN A 332 -33.35 14.68 24.21
CA ASN A 332 -32.93 15.30 22.95
C ASN A 332 -31.49 15.00 22.49
N GLN A 333 -30.73 14.14 23.17
CA GLN A 333 -29.45 13.66 22.63
C GLN A 333 -29.60 12.27 22.00
N PRO A 334 -29.56 12.15 20.67
CA PRO A 334 -29.63 10.87 20.00
C PRO A 334 -28.27 10.15 20.09
N THR A 335 -27.93 9.57 21.24
CA THR A 335 -26.85 8.59 21.30
C THR A 335 -27.30 7.36 20.52
N ARG A 336 -26.69 7.15 19.34
CA ARG A 336 -27.02 6.04 18.42
C ARG A 336 -26.33 4.73 18.79
N LEU A 337 -25.41 4.76 19.74
CA LEU A 337 -24.60 3.61 20.16
C LEU A 337 -24.55 3.52 21.68
N CYS A 338 -24.52 2.30 22.21
CA CYS A 338 -24.36 2.00 23.63
C CYS A 338 -23.04 1.28 23.87
N LEU A 339 -22.08 1.98 24.51
CA LEU A 339 -20.73 1.48 24.75
C LEU A 339 -20.72 0.15 25.52
N GLN A 340 -21.56 0.03 26.56
CA GLN A 340 -21.67 -1.18 27.39
C GLN A 340 -22.09 -2.41 26.57
N GLY A 341 -23.06 -2.25 25.68
CA GLY A 341 -23.47 -3.35 24.80
C GLY A 341 -22.40 -3.67 23.75
N GLY A 342 -21.58 -2.70 23.36
CA GLY A 342 -20.42 -2.96 22.52
C GLY A 342 -19.39 -3.86 23.21
N PHE A 343 -19.02 -3.57 24.45
CA PHE A 343 -18.07 -4.41 25.19
C PHE A 343 -18.59 -5.82 25.43
N LEU A 344 -19.85 -5.93 25.85
CA LEU A 344 -20.45 -7.24 26.15
C LEU A 344 -20.45 -8.12 24.90
N PHE A 345 -20.82 -7.58 23.75
CA PHE A 345 -20.85 -8.35 22.50
C PHE A 345 -19.45 -8.63 21.96
N ALA A 346 -18.50 -7.70 22.08
CA ALA A 346 -17.12 -7.93 21.68
C ALA A 346 -16.48 -9.04 22.53
N ALA A 347 -16.60 -8.96 23.86
CA ALA A 347 -16.07 -9.97 24.78
C ALA A 347 -16.76 -11.32 24.56
N ALA A 348 -18.09 -11.35 24.42
CA ALA A 348 -18.82 -12.59 24.14
C ALA A 348 -18.39 -13.22 22.80
N ALA A 349 -18.25 -12.42 21.74
CA ALA A 349 -17.79 -12.91 20.45
C ALA A 349 -16.38 -13.49 20.53
N PHE A 350 -15.46 -12.83 21.23
CA PHE A 350 -14.10 -13.32 21.42
C PHE A 350 -14.06 -14.61 22.26
N LEU A 351 -14.83 -14.69 23.35
CA LEU A 351 -14.87 -15.88 24.20
C LEU A 351 -15.46 -17.09 23.46
N LEU A 352 -16.52 -16.86 22.70
CA LEU A 352 -17.29 -17.91 22.02
C LEU A 352 -16.74 -18.26 20.64
N THR A 353 -15.77 -17.52 20.10
CA THR A 353 -15.25 -17.84 18.77
C THR A 353 -14.49 -19.16 18.81
N PRO A 354 -14.80 -20.10 17.89
CA PRO A 354 -14.09 -21.37 17.79
C PRO A 354 -12.77 -21.23 17.04
N THR A 355 -12.48 -20.05 16.48
CA THR A 355 -11.28 -19.82 15.66
C THR A 355 -10.02 -19.56 16.48
N VAL A 356 -10.16 -19.22 17.76
CA VAL A 356 -9.03 -19.00 18.68
C VAL A 356 -8.56 -20.36 19.18
N SER A 357 -7.27 -20.64 19.00
CA SER A 357 -6.64 -21.87 19.49
C SER A 357 -6.91 -22.08 21.00
N SER A 358 -7.04 -23.33 21.41
CA SER A 358 -7.19 -23.68 22.83
C SER A 358 -5.94 -23.39 23.67
N SER A 359 -4.80 -23.12 23.03
CA SER A 359 -3.55 -22.69 23.68
C SER A 359 -3.62 -21.24 24.18
N ILE A 360 -4.51 -20.41 23.63
CA ILE A 360 -4.59 -18.99 23.97
C ILE A 360 -5.41 -18.80 25.25
N ASP A 361 -4.82 -18.18 26.27
CA ASP A 361 -5.55 -17.76 27.47
C ASP A 361 -6.43 -16.55 27.13
N LYS A 362 -7.68 -16.85 26.79
CA LYS A 362 -8.71 -15.86 26.46
C LYS A 362 -8.95 -14.86 27.60
N GLY A 363 -8.77 -15.26 28.85
CA GLY A 363 -8.94 -14.38 30.01
C GLY A 363 -7.84 -13.33 30.08
N THR A 364 -6.59 -13.76 29.94
CA THR A 364 -5.42 -12.88 29.92
C THR A 364 -5.47 -11.94 28.71
N PHE A 365 -5.85 -12.42 27.52
CA PHE A 365 -6.00 -11.56 26.35
C PHE A 365 -7.08 -10.48 26.53
N LEU A 366 -8.23 -10.82 27.11
CA LEU A 366 -9.27 -9.84 27.44
C LEU A 366 -8.79 -8.80 28.45
N ALA A 367 -7.94 -9.18 29.42
CA ALA A 367 -7.32 -8.24 30.34
C ALA A 367 -6.36 -7.29 29.59
N CYS A 368 -5.55 -7.79 28.66
CA CYS A 368 -4.69 -6.96 27.80
C CYS A 368 -5.50 -5.98 26.93
N MET A 369 -6.66 -6.41 26.40
CA MET A 369 -7.59 -5.52 25.70
C MET A 369 -8.16 -4.44 26.63
N ALA A 370 -8.57 -4.81 27.85
CA ALA A 370 -9.06 -3.86 28.85
C ALA A 370 -7.99 -2.83 29.25
N LEU A 371 -6.73 -3.25 29.38
CA LEU A 371 -5.60 -2.36 29.65
C LEU A 371 -5.29 -1.41 28.47
N SER A 372 -5.56 -1.84 27.24
CA SER A 372 -5.36 -1.03 26.02
C SER A 372 -6.54 -0.09 25.71
N PHE A 373 -7.62 -0.19 26.48
CA PHE A 373 -8.85 0.59 26.30
C PHE A 373 -8.69 2.12 26.42
N PRO A 374 -7.79 2.69 27.25
CA PRO A 374 -7.60 4.14 27.31
C PRO A 374 -7.24 4.79 25.95
N LEU A 375 -6.66 4.04 25.02
CA LEU A 375 -6.40 4.51 23.65
C LEU A 375 -7.70 4.77 22.85
N LEU A 376 -8.78 4.09 23.21
CA LEU A 376 -10.11 4.29 22.62
C LEU A 376 -10.89 5.41 23.34
N ASP A 377 -10.80 5.45 24.67
CA ASP A 377 -11.48 6.46 25.51
C ASP A 377 -10.94 7.88 25.26
N THR A 378 -9.66 8.02 24.96
CA THR A 378 -9.02 9.32 24.66
C THR A 378 -9.60 10.04 23.44
N ILE A 379 -10.27 9.33 22.52
CA ILE A 379 -10.90 9.96 21.34
C ILE A 379 -12.22 10.64 21.69
N ASP A 380 -12.97 10.11 22.65
CA ASP A 380 -14.21 10.74 23.12
C ASP A 380 -13.97 12.12 23.73
N TYR A 381 -12.74 12.42 24.15
CA TYR A 381 -12.31 13.76 24.60
C TYR A 381 -11.86 14.71 23.47
N ILE A 382 -11.59 14.18 22.27
CA ILE A 382 -11.06 14.95 21.12
C ILE A 382 -12.18 15.32 20.12
N GLY A 383 -13.24 14.50 20.03
CA GLY A 383 -14.41 14.73 19.16
C GLY A 383 -15.35 15.81 19.67
#